data_AF-A0A1I6S0U4-F1
#
_entry.id   AF-A0A1I6S0U4-F1
#
_cell.length_a   1.000
_cell.length_b   1.000
_cell.length_c   1.000
_cell.angle_alpha   90.00
_cell.angle_beta   90.00
_cell.angle_gamma   90.00
#
_symmetry.space_group_name_H-M   'P 1'
#
loop_
_entity.id
_entity.type
_entity.pdbx_description
1 polymer ?
#
loop_
_entity_poly.entity_id
_entity_poly.type
_entity_poly.pdbx_seq_one_letter_code
_entity_poly.pdbx_strand_id
1 'polypeptide(L)'
;MAQRYGGKYSPDGSSKDADTQDERPLYHGARVDPVGARSNVLFAPPIVLAATSLTSGAAGLAIGLVGAGVLLLGAWLLRDGLRAQAAYDERKIARRPAIPRKFFAAVCAGVGVALAAFKSDPGMIAPVLYGLSAFALHIGAFGIDPLKHKGMEGIDTFQQDRVAKVVDEAETYLNAMEDAVRRAGDRQVETRVQRFHAKAKDLIRTVEEDPRDLTAARKYLGVYLMGARDAAVKFADIYSRTQDRGAKSDFMMLLTDLEESFGQKNQKLLLDNNADLTVEIDVLRDRLQREGVRLTEPE
;
A
#
# COMPACT_ATOMS: atom_id res chain seq x y z
N MET A 1 -7.34 -9.59 58.45
CA MET A 1 -6.58 -9.99 57.25
C MET A 1 -7.51 -10.02 56.06
N ALA A 2 -7.27 -9.17 55.05
CA ALA A 2 -7.64 -9.39 53.65
C ALA A 2 -7.05 -8.21 52.84
N GLN A 3 -6.01 -8.50 52.06
CA GLN A 3 -5.34 -7.56 51.17
C GLN A 3 -6.30 -7.06 50.07
N ARG A 4 -6.26 -5.76 49.80
CA ARG A 4 -6.87 -5.16 48.60
C ARG A 4 -5.94 -5.40 47.41
N TYR A 5 -6.47 -6.06 46.38
CA TYR A 5 -5.86 -6.07 45.06
C TYR A 5 -6.11 -4.72 44.38
N GLY A 6 -5.03 -4.01 44.01
CA GLY A 6 -5.07 -2.82 43.16
C GLY A 6 -4.73 -3.20 41.72
N GLY A 7 -5.59 -2.81 40.77
CA GLY A 7 -5.31 -2.89 39.33
C GLY A 7 -4.61 -1.63 38.82
N LYS A 8 -4.12 -1.67 37.56
CA LYS A 8 -3.36 -0.61 36.87
C LYS A 8 -4.11 0.73 36.65
N TYR A 9 -5.31 0.89 37.23
CA TYR A 9 -6.18 2.07 37.13
C TYR A 9 -6.84 2.46 38.48
N SER A 10 -6.14 2.26 39.61
CA SER A 10 -6.64 2.72 40.91
C SER A 10 -6.38 4.24 41.08
N PRO A 11 -7.39 5.07 41.42
CA PRO A 11 -7.29 6.53 41.40
C PRO A 11 -6.68 7.10 42.68
N ASP A 12 -5.56 6.54 43.15
CA ASP A 12 -4.78 7.11 44.26
C ASP A 12 -3.30 6.72 44.08
N GLY A 13 -2.50 7.68 43.62
CA GLY A 13 -1.07 7.51 43.40
C GLY A 13 -0.48 8.62 42.56
N SER A 14 -0.24 9.76 43.20
CA SER A 14 0.38 10.96 42.65
C SER A 14 1.80 10.72 42.10
N SER A 15 1.97 10.87 40.79
CA SER A 15 3.25 11.22 40.17
C SER A 15 3.07 12.56 39.43
N LYS A 16 3.72 13.59 39.99
CA LYS A 16 3.94 14.89 39.37
C LYS A 16 4.74 14.73 38.07
N ASP A 17 4.45 15.64 37.14
CA ASP A 17 5.24 16.04 35.97
C ASP A 17 5.63 14.95 34.98
N ALA A 18 4.74 14.70 34.01
CA ALA A 18 5.13 14.30 32.67
C ALA A 18 4.26 15.08 31.67
N ASP A 19 4.94 15.99 30.98
CA ASP A 19 4.52 16.69 29.76
C ASP A 19 3.56 15.86 28.91
N THR A 20 2.32 16.34 28.76
CA THR A 20 1.32 15.75 27.87
C THR A 20 1.72 15.99 26.42
N GLN A 21 2.69 15.21 25.93
CA GLN A 21 2.90 15.03 24.51
C GLN A 21 1.75 14.19 23.96
N ASP A 22 0.74 14.88 23.43
CA ASP A 22 -0.11 14.50 22.30
C ASP A 22 0.02 13.02 21.87
N GLU A 23 -0.53 12.09 22.67
CA GLU A 23 -0.66 10.68 22.31
C GLU A 23 -1.72 10.56 21.22
N ARG A 24 -1.33 10.90 19.99
CA ARG A 24 -2.14 10.63 18.80
C ARG A 24 -2.39 9.11 18.78
N PRO A 25 -3.65 8.66 18.65
CA PRO A 25 -3.97 7.25 18.75
C PRO A 25 -3.18 6.46 17.70
N LEU A 26 -2.41 5.47 18.16
CA LEU A 26 -1.60 4.51 17.38
C LEU A 26 -2.40 3.71 16.33
N TYR A 27 -3.71 3.94 16.25
CA TYR A 27 -4.68 3.29 15.36
C TYR A 27 -5.20 4.20 14.23
N HIS A 28 -4.57 5.33 13.94
CA HIS A 28 -4.79 6.02 12.66
C HIS A 28 -4.04 5.28 11.54
N GLY A 29 -4.71 4.28 10.95
CA GLY A 29 -4.19 3.58 9.77
C GLY A 29 -4.34 2.06 9.75
N ALA A 30 -5.22 1.46 10.56
CA ALA A 30 -5.54 0.03 10.42
C ALA A 30 -6.09 -0.24 9.01
N ARG A 31 -5.31 -0.96 8.20
CA ARG A 31 -5.58 -1.23 6.78
C ARG A 31 -6.35 -2.53 6.66
N VAL A 32 -7.44 -2.52 5.90
CA VAL A 32 -8.09 -3.76 5.46
C VAL A 32 -7.28 -4.28 4.27
N ASP A 33 -6.80 -5.53 4.32
CA ASP A 33 -6.19 -6.15 3.14
C ASP A 33 -7.25 -6.15 2.02
N PRO A 34 -6.98 -5.52 0.86
CA PRO A 34 -7.92 -5.51 -0.26
C PRO A 34 -8.26 -6.93 -0.75
N VAL A 35 -7.41 -7.90 -0.44
CA VAL A 35 -7.68 -9.33 -0.59
C VAL A 35 -8.56 -9.81 0.56
N GLY A 36 -9.84 -9.45 0.50
CA GLY A 36 -10.85 -9.93 1.43
C GLY A 36 -11.37 -11.32 1.09
N ALA A 37 -12.24 -11.85 1.97
CA ALA A 37 -12.91 -13.15 1.82
C ALA A 37 -13.54 -13.37 0.43
N ARG A 38 -14.07 -12.31 -0.19
CA ARG A 38 -14.68 -12.34 -1.54
C ARG A 38 -13.75 -12.86 -2.62
N SER A 39 -12.46 -12.49 -2.57
CA SER A 39 -11.46 -12.96 -3.55
C SER A 39 -10.99 -14.38 -3.26
N ASN A 40 -10.90 -14.76 -1.97
CA ASN A 40 -10.49 -16.11 -1.58
C ASN A 40 -11.53 -17.19 -1.96
N VAL A 41 -12.82 -16.84 -2.01
CA VAL A 41 -13.88 -17.76 -2.43
C VAL A 41 -13.66 -18.26 -3.87
N LEU A 42 -13.01 -17.48 -4.74
CA LEU A 42 -12.74 -17.89 -6.13
C LEU A 42 -11.71 -19.00 -6.29
N PHE A 43 -11.03 -19.41 -5.21
CA PHE A 43 -10.18 -20.60 -5.22
C PHE A 43 -10.97 -21.90 -5.02
N ALA A 44 -12.24 -21.85 -4.59
CA ALA A 44 -13.06 -23.05 -4.42
C ALA A 44 -13.49 -23.71 -5.75
N PRO A 45 -13.99 -22.97 -6.76
CA PRO A 45 -14.37 -23.55 -8.06
C PRO A 45 -13.31 -24.42 -8.74
N PRO A 46 -12.02 -24.02 -8.87
CA PRO A 46 -11.02 -24.88 -9.49
C PRO A 46 -10.78 -26.18 -8.73
N ILE A 47 -10.88 -26.17 -7.40
CA ILE A 47 -10.73 -27.38 -6.56
C ILE A 47 -11.89 -28.33 -6.81
N VAL A 48 -13.13 -27.82 -6.83
CA VAL A 48 -14.33 -28.61 -7.11
C VAL A 48 -14.26 -29.20 -8.52
N LEU A 49 -13.85 -28.40 -9.50
CA LEU A 49 -13.70 -28.85 -10.89
C LEU A 49 -12.64 -29.96 -11.00
N ALA A 50 -11.47 -29.80 -10.38
CA ALA A 50 -10.44 -30.84 -10.39
C ALA A 50 -10.93 -32.14 -9.72
N ALA A 51 -11.54 -32.04 -8.54
CA ALA A 51 -12.05 -33.20 -7.80
C ALA A 51 -13.12 -33.97 -8.57
N THR A 52 -14.09 -33.26 -9.18
CA THR A 52 -15.14 -33.86 -10.01
C THR A 52 -14.63 -34.37 -11.36
N SER A 53 -13.37 -34.12 -11.71
CA SER A 53 -12.75 -34.60 -12.96
C SER A 53 -11.99 -35.91 -12.80
N LEU A 54 -11.66 -36.31 -11.57
CA LEU A 54 -10.94 -37.57 -11.29
C LEU A 54 -11.68 -38.82 -11.77
N THR A 55 -13.01 -38.78 -11.81
CA THR A 55 -13.85 -39.93 -12.19
C THR A 55 -14.33 -39.89 -13.64
N SER A 56 -13.90 -38.90 -14.44
CA SER A 56 -14.46 -38.62 -15.78
C SER A 56 -13.68 -39.21 -16.96
N GLY A 57 -12.85 -40.23 -16.72
CA GLY A 57 -11.96 -40.82 -17.72
C GLY A 57 -10.83 -39.88 -18.14
N ALA A 58 -9.92 -40.35 -19.01
CA ALA A 58 -8.69 -39.61 -19.34
C ALA A 58 -8.94 -38.25 -20.02
N ALA A 59 -9.83 -38.21 -21.01
CA ALA A 59 -10.16 -36.98 -21.73
C ALA A 59 -10.90 -35.96 -20.84
N GLY A 60 -11.89 -36.41 -20.06
CA GLY A 60 -12.62 -35.56 -19.13
C GLY A 60 -11.73 -35.03 -18.00
N LEU A 61 -10.79 -35.86 -17.53
CA LEU A 61 -9.77 -35.45 -16.56
C LEU A 61 -8.85 -34.37 -17.13
N ALA A 62 -8.32 -34.56 -18.34
CA ALA A 62 -7.44 -33.59 -18.98
C ALA A 62 -8.13 -32.23 -19.16
N ILE A 63 -9.34 -32.21 -19.72
CA ILE A 63 -10.12 -30.96 -19.91
C ILE A 63 -10.44 -30.31 -18.56
N GLY A 64 -10.84 -31.11 -17.56
CA GLY A 64 -11.15 -30.63 -16.23
C GLY A 64 -9.96 -30.01 -15.50
N LEU A 65 -8.77 -30.61 -15.63
CA LEU A 65 -7.53 -30.07 -15.06
C LEU A 65 -7.07 -28.79 -15.78
N VAL A 66 -7.20 -28.72 -17.11
CA VAL A 66 -6.92 -27.49 -17.85
C VAL A 66 -7.88 -26.38 -17.41
N GLY A 67 -9.19 -26.67 -17.34
CA GLY A 67 -10.19 -25.72 -16.85
C GLY A 67 -9.91 -25.25 -15.43
N ALA A 68 -9.57 -26.18 -14.53
CA ALA A 68 -9.20 -25.86 -13.15
C ALA A 68 -7.93 -25.01 -13.07
N GLY A 69 -6.92 -25.32 -13.88
CA GLY A 69 -5.69 -24.53 -13.98
C GLY A 69 -5.96 -23.09 -14.45
N VAL A 70 -6.81 -22.93 -15.46
CA VAL A 70 -7.22 -21.60 -15.97
C VAL A 70 -7.99 -20.81 -14.91
N LEU A 71 -8.93 -21.44 -14.20
CA LEU A 71 -9.66 -20.81 -13.09
C LEU A 71 -8.74 -20.39 -11.94
N LEU A 72 -7.77 -21.23 -11.59
CA LEU A 72 -6.80 -20.96 -10.53
C LEU A 72 -5.90 -19.77 -10.92
N LEU A 73 -5.41 -19.75 -12.16
CA LEU A 73 -4.65 -18.64 -12.71
C LEU A 73 -5.47 -17.34 -12.72
N GLY A 74 -6.77 -17.41 -13.05
CA GLY A 74 -7.69 -16.27 -12.96
C GLY A 74 -7.85 -15.75 -11.53
N ALA A 75 -8.05 -16.65 -10.55
CA ALA A 75 -8.17 -16.27 -9.15
C ALA A 75 -6.89 -15.62 -8.60
N TRP A 76 -5.72 -16.12 -9.02
CA TRP A 76 -4.42 -15.54 -8.68
C TRP A 76 -4.25 -14.14 -9.29
N LEU A 77 -4.54 -13.96 -10.58
CA LEU A 77 -4.51 -12.65 -11.26
C LEU A 77 -5.45 -11.64 -10.60
N LEU A 78 -6.65 -12.07 -10.19
CA LEU A 78 -7.60 -11.20 -9.52
C LEU A 78 -7.07 -10.68 -8.19
N ARG A 79 -6.45 -11.55 -7.39
CA ARG A 79 -5.85 -11.18 -6.10
C ARG A 79 -4.81 -10.08 -6.26
N ASP A 80 -3.93 -10.24 -7.25
CA ASP A 80 -2.90 -9.26 -7.57
C ASP A 80 -3.48 -7.99 -8.18
N GLY A 81 -4.55 -8.09 -8.97
CA GLY A 81 -5.28 -6.94 -9.53
C GLY A 81 -5.96 -6.10 -8.45
N LEU A 82 -6.57 -6.75 -7.44
CA LEU A 82 -7.17 -6.06 -6.30
C LEU A 82 -6.14 -5.32 -5.45
N ARG A 83 -4.97 -5.93 -5.21
CA ARG A 83 -3.85 -5.27 -4.53
C ARG A 83 -3.32 -4.08 -5.31
N ALA A 84 -3.12 -4.25 -6.62
CA ALA A 84 -2.66 -3.18 -7.50
C ALA A 84 -3.64 -2.00 -7.54
N GLN A 85 -4.95 -2.27 -7.62
CA GLN A 85 -5.95 -1.22 -7.57
C GLN A 85 -5.97 -0.51 -6.21
N ALA A 86 -5.89 -1.23 -5.09
CA ALA A 86 -5.86 -0.60 -3.78
C ALA A 86 -4.66 0.35 -3.61
N ALA A 87 -3.49 -0.06 -4.11
CA ALA A 87 -2.30 0.81 -4.14
C ALA A 87 -2.50 2.04 -5.05
N TYR A 88 -3.15 1.87 -6.21
CA TYR A 88 -3.51 2.97 -7.10
C TYR A 88 -4.51 3.95 -6.45
N ASP A 89 -5.50 3.43 -5.71
CA ASP A 89 -6.56 4.23 -5.09
C ASP A 89 -6.04 4.99 -3.84
N GLU A 90 -5.11 4.40 -3.08
CA GLU A 90 -4.47 5.04 -1.90
C GLU A 90 -3.66 6.29 -2.30
N ARG A 91 -3.02 6.26 -3.47
CA ARG A 91 -2.15 7.35 -3.95
C ARG A 91 -2.97 8.47 -4.59
N LYS A 92 -2.62 9.73 -4.36
CA LYS A 92 -3.22 10.88 -5.08
C LYS A 92 -2.71 10.96 -6.51
N ILE A 93 -1.45 10.62 -6.74
CA ILE A 93 -0.82 10.54 -8.05
C ILE A 93 -0.37 9.09 -8.29
N ALA A 94 -0.89 8.46 -9.34
CA ALA A 94 -0.59 7.06 -9.62
C ALA A 94 -0.66 6.75 -11.12
N ARG A 95 0.27 5.91 -11.58
CA ARG A 95 0.26 5.38 -12.93
C ARG A 95 -0.79 4.28 -13.06
N ARG A 96 -1.50 4.22 -14.20
CA ARG A 96 -2.34 3.06 -14.52
C ARG A 96 -1.51 1.76 -14.43
N PRO A 97 -2.07 0.65 -13.92
CA PRO A 97 -1.41 -0.65 -13.93
C PRO A 97 -0.97 -1.02 -15.36
N ALA A 98 0.25 -1.55 -15.51
CA ALA A 98 0.81 -1.89 -16.82
C ALA A 98 0.03 -3.02 -17.54
N ILE A 99 -0.62 -3.90 -16.76
CA ILE A 99 -1.41 -5.02 -17.25
C ILE A 99 -2.77 -4.99 -16.52
N PRO A 100 -3.91 -4.99 -17.24
CA PRO A 100 -5.24 -5.03 -16.63
C PRO A 100 -5.54 -6.45 -16.10
N ARG A 101 -5.00 -6.77 -14.92
CA ARG A 101 -5.03 -8.11 -14.33
C ARG A 101 -6.44 -8.61 -14.01
N LYS A 102 -7.36 -7.73 -13.58
CA LYS A 102 -8.78 -8.10 -13.33
C LYS A 102 -9.51 -8.43 -14.62
N PHE A 103 -9.18 -7.75 -15.71
CA PHE A 103 -9.74 -8.08 -17.02
C PHE A 103 -9.29 -9.48 -17.47
N PHE A 104 -7.99 -9.77 -17.38
CA PHE A 104 -7.48 -11.12 -17.67
C PHE A 104 -8.07 -12.18 -16.74
N ALA A 105 -8.25 -11.85 -15.45
CA ALA A 105 -8.93 -12.73 -14.51
C ALA A 105 -10.37 -13.05 -14.93
N ALA A 106 -11.12 -12.05 -15.43
CA ALA A 106 -12.45 -12.25 -15.98
C ALA A 106 -12.42 -13.17 -17.20
N VAL A 107 -11.48 -12.97 -18.13
CA VAL A 107 -11.30 -13.85 -19.30
C VAL A 107 -11.01 -15.28 -18.87
N CYS A 108 -10.10 -15.48 -17.92
CA CYS A 108 -9.78 -16.79 -17.35
C CYS A 108 -11.00 -17.42 -16.67
N ALA A 109 -11.79 -16.64 -15.93
CA ALA A 109 -13.04 -17.13 -15.33
C ALA A 109 -14.01 -17.63 -16.40
N GLY A 110 -14.21 -16.87 -17.48
CA GLY A 110 -15.06 -17.26 -18.60
C GLY A 110 -14.57 -18.53 -19.31
N VAL A 111 -13.29 -18.60 -19.67
CA VAL A 111 -12.69 -19.76 -20.35
C VAL A 111 -12.73 -21.00 -19.45
N GLY A 112 -12.38 -20.86 -18.18
CA GLY A 112 -12.38 -21.97 -17.22
C GLY A 112 -13.78 -22.55 -16.99
N VAL A 113 -14.80 -21.69 -16.89
CA VAL A 113 -16.21 -22.13 -16.79
C VAL A 113 -16.70 -22.76 -18.10
N ALA A 114 -16.32 -22.21 -19.26
CA ALA A 114 -16.65 -22.81 -20.56
C ALA A 114 -16.08 -24.23 -20.69
N LEU A 115 -14.81 -24.44 -20.29
CA LEU A 115 -14.18 -25.76 -20.29
C LEU A 115 -14.88 -26.74 -19.32
N ALA A 116 -15.30 -26.26 -18.14
CA ALA A 116 -16.07 -27.06 -17.19
C ALA A 116 -17.44 -27.49 -17.75
N ALA A 117 -18.13 -26.58 -18.44
CA ALA A 117 -19.39 -26.86 -19.10
C ALA A 117 -19.22 -27.84 -20.26
N PHE A 118 -18.19 -27.65 -21.11
CA PHE A 118 -17.92 -28.50 -22.26
C PHE A 118 -17.61 -29.95 -21.87
N LYS A 119 -16.95 -30.13 -20.72
CA LYS A 119 -16.73 -31.46 -20.14
C LYS A 119 -18.04 -32.18 -19.80
N SER A 120 -19.05 -31.44 -19.33
CA SER A 120 -20.32 -32.01 -18.85
C SER A 120 -21.33 -32.22 -19.99
N ASP A 121 -21.34 -31.30 -20.96
CA ASP A 121 -22.14 -31.36 -22.18
C ASP A 121 -21.29 -30.88 -23.37
N PRO A 122 -20.86 -31.78 -24.28
CA PRO A 122 -19.99 -31.44 -25.41
C PRO A 122 -20.61 -30.55 -26.50
N GLY A 123 -21.83 -30.03 -26.34
CA GLY A 123 -22.38 -29.00 -27.23
C GLY A 123 -21.63 -27.66 -27.11
N MET A 124 -21.59 -26.84 -28.17
CA MET A 124 -20.90 -25.53 -28.11
C MET A 124 -21.74 -24.40 -27.51
N ILE A 125 -23.06 -24.53 -27.50
CA ILE A 125 -23.96 -23.47 -27.04
C ILE A 125 -23.81 -23.26 -25.52
N ALA A 126 -23.86 -24.33 -24.73
CA ALA A 126 -23.78 -24.25 -23.27
C ALA A 126 -22.44 -23.68 -22.77
N PRO A 127 -21.25 -24.16 -23.22
CA PRO A 127 -19.95 -23.59 -22.86
C PRO A 127 -19.82 -22.10 -23.16
N VAL A 128 -20.31 -21.65 -24.32
CA VAL A 128 -20.27 -20.24 -24.70
C VAL A 128 -21.15 -19.41 -23.76
N LEU A 129 -22.39 -19.85 -23.49
CA LEU A 129 -23.30 -19.13 -22.60
C LEU A 129 -22.77 -19.05 -21.16
N TYR A 130 -22.32 -20.18 -20.60
CA TYR A 130 -21.77 -20.21 -19.25
C TYR A 130 -20.47 -19.41 -19.15
N GLY A 131 -19.59 -19.51 -20.15
CA GLY A 131 -18.36 -18.73 -20.20
C GLY A 131 -18.59 -17.22 -20.28
N LEU A 132 -19.50 -16.78 -21.16
CA LEU A 132 -19.87 -15.35 -21.27
C LEU A 132 -20.54 -14.83 -20.01
N SER A 133 -21.42 -15.63 -19.40
CA SER A 133 -22.09 -15.28 -18.15
C SER A 133 -21.09 -15.18 -17.00
N ALA A 134 -20.16 -16.13 -16.89
CA ALA A 134 -19.09 -16.07 -15.88
C ALA A 134 -18.18 -14.86 -16.09
N PHE A 135 -17.79 -14.55 -17.32
CA PHE A 135 -17.02 -13.35 -17.66
C PHE A 135 -17.76 -12.06 -17.23
N ALA A 136 -19.02 -11.91 -17.61
CA ALA A 136 -19.83 -10.74 -17.30
C ALA A 136 -20.06 -10.58 -15.79
N LEU A 137 -20.38 -11.67 -15.09
CA LEU A 137 -20.51 -11.68 -13.63
C LEU A 137 -19.20 -11.35 -12.93
N HIS A 138 -18.07 -11.81 -13.46
CA HIS A 138 -16.75 -11.48 -12.90
C HIS A 138 -16.45 -9.99 -13.00
N ILE A 139 -16.70 -9.38 -14.16
CA ILE A 139 -16.57 -7.93 -14.33
C ILE A 139 -17.54 -7.19 -13.41
N GLY A 140 -18.80 -7.62 -13.33
CA GLY A 140 -19.80 -7.00 -12.44
C GLY A 140 -19.44 -7.08 -10.95
N ALA A 141 -18.82 -8.18 -10.53
CA ALA A 141 -18.45 -8.40 -9.13
C ALA A 141 -17.17 -7.67 -8.70
N PHE A 142 -16.17 -7.55 -9.59
CA PHE A 142 -14.83 -7.05 -9.24
C PHE A 142 -14.40 -5.75 -9.93
N GLY A 143 -15.18 -5.31 -10.92
CA GLY A 143 -14.87 -4.15 -11.75
C GLY A 143 -13.73 -4.39 -12.74
N ILE A 144 -13.43 -3.36 -13.52
CA ILE A 144 -12.28 -3.30 -14.45
C ILE A 144 -11.14 -2.55 -13.76
N ASP A 145 -9.89 -2.90 -14.08
CA ASP A 145 -8.72 -2.17 -13.60
C ASP A 145 -8.75 -0.68 -13.99
N PRO A 146 -8.17 0.24 -13.18
CA PRO A 146 -8.02 1.64 -13.55
C PRO A 146 -7.23 1.81 -14.86
N LEU A 147 -7.83 2.40 -15.89
CA LEU A 147 -7.21 2.55 -17.22
C LEU A 147 -6.56 3.91 -17.47
N LYS A 148 -6.80 4.86 -16.56
CA LYS A 148 -6.30 6.23 -16.62
C LYS A 148 -5.23 6.45 -15.57
N HIS A 149 -4.44 7.49 -15.79
CA HIS A 149 -3.50 7.98 -14.79
C HIS A 149 -4.22 8.92 -13.82
N LYS A 150 -3.84 8.90 -12.54
CA LYS A 150 -4.41 9.75 -11.49
C LYS A 150 -3.47 10.90 -11.19
N GLY A 151 -3.99 12.13 -11.12
CA GLY A 151 -3.21 13.31 -10.71
C GLY A 151 -2.06 13.69 -11.66
N MET A 152 -2.11 13.24 -12.92
CA MET A 152 -1.06 13.49 -13.92
C MET A 152 -1.42 14.60 -14.93
N GLU A 153 -2.29 15.54 -14.55
CA GLU A 153 -2.71 16.66 -15.41
C GLU A 153 -1.92 17.93 -15.07
N GLY A 154 -1.26 18.54 -16.07
CA GLY A 154 -0.75 19.92 -15.98
C GLY A 154 0.71 20.17 -15.56
N ILE A 155 1.53 19.14 -15.28
CA ILE A 155 2.97 19.28 -15.00
C ILE A 155 3.75 18.26 -15.84
N ASP A 156 4.93 18.65 -16.33
CA ASP A 156 5.83 17.85 -17.18
C ASP A 156 5.86 16.36 -16.78
N THR A 157 5.36 15.48 -17.65
CA THR A 157 5.21 14.04 -17.40
C THR A 157 6.53 13.40 -16.99
N PHE A 158 7.66 13.95 -17.45
CA PHE A 158 9.00 13.51 -17.04
C PHE A 158 9.31 13.76 -15.57
N GLN A 159 8.85 14.88 -14.99
CA GLN A 159 9.06 15.14 -13.56
C GLN A 159 8.19 14.21 -12.71
N GLN A 160 6.94 14.01 -13.09
CA GLN A 160 6.03 13.11 -12.38
C GLN A 160 6.47 11.65 -12.45
N ASP A 161 6.94 11.17 -13.61
CA ASP A 161 7.49 9.81 -13.77
C ASP A 161 8.71 9.59 -12.88
N ARG A 162 9.55 10.62 -12.69
CA ARG A 162 10.71 10.56 -11.79
C ARG A 162 10.30 10.49 -10.33
N VAL A 163 9.29 11.25 -9.92
CA VAL A 163 8.74 11.17 -8.56
C VAL A 163 8.22 9.78 -8.28
N ALA A 164 7.36 9.25 -9.15
CA ALA A 164 6.75 7.93 -8.98
C ALA A 164 7.81 6.83 -8.81
N LYS A 165 8.87 6.84 -9.65
CA LYS A 165 9.96 5.87 -9.53
C LYS A 165 10.70 5.96 -8.19
N VAL A 166 11.03 7.17 -7.74
CA VAL A 166 11.74 7.37 -6.46
C VAL A 166 10.87 6.96 -5.28
N VAL A 167 9.57 7.22 -5.35
CA VAL A 167 8.60 6.78 -4.33
C VAL A 167 8.50 5.26 -4.27
N ASP A 168 8.37 4.59 -5.41
CA ASP A 168 8.31 3.11 -5.46
C ASP A 168 9.61 2.48 -4.90
N GLU A 169 10.78 3.06 -5.19
CA GLU A 169 12.06 2.63 -4.61
C GLU A 169 12.10 2.85 -3.09
N ALA A 170 11.64 4.01 -2.61
CA ALA A 170 11.56 4.33 -1.18
C ALA A 170 10.65 3.35 -0.43
N GLU A 171 9.46 3.05 -0.95
CA GLU A 171 8.55 2.06 -0.38
C GLU A 171 9.16 0.65 -0.38
N THR A 172 9.94 0.31 -1.41
CA THR A 172 10.66 -0.97 -1.47
C THR A 172 11.68 -1.08 -0.33
N TYR A 173 12.46 -0.03 -0.06
CA TYR A 173 13.41 -0.03 1.06
C TYR A 173 12.71 -0.14 2.41
N LEU A 174 11.62 0.60 2.59
CA LEU A 174 10.79 0.60 3.79
C LEU A 174 10.20 -0.78 4.10
N ASN A 175 9.61 -1.45 3.10
CA ASN A 175 9.10 -2.81 3.26
C ASN A 175 10.21 -3.81 3.61
N ALA A 176 11.35 -3.73 2.91
CA ALA A 176 12.50 -4.59 3.19
C ALA A 176 13.08 -4.37 4.60
N MET A 177 12.99 -3.14 5.12
CA MET A 177 13.40 -2.79 6.48
C MET A 177 12.46 -3.41 7.52
N GLU A 178 11.14 -3.34 7.33
CA GLU A 178 10.17 -4.02 8.19
C GLU A 178 10.39 -5.53 8.21
N ASP A 179 10.56 -6.15 7.04
CA ASP A 179 10.78 -7.59 6.92
C ASP A 179 12.08 -8.03 7.61
N ALA A 180 13.14 -7.23 7.53
CA ALA A 180 14.39 -7.50 8.24
C ALA A 180 14.20 -7.51 9.76
N VAL A 181 13.53 -6.49 10.31
CA VAL A 181 13.35 -6.38 11.77
C VAL A 181 12.38 -7.43 12.31
N ARG A 182 11.35 -7.82 11.54
CA ARG A 182 10.47 -8.95 11.91
C ARG A 182 11.24 -10.26 12.08
N ARG A 183 12.30 -10.49 11.29
CA ARG A 183 13.18 -11.66 11.47
C ARG A 183 14.01 -11.61 12.75
N ALA A 184 14.29 -10.40 13.26
CA ALA A 184 15.02 -10.24 14.53
C ALA A 184 14.16 -10.58 15.76
N GLY A 185 12.83 -10.51 15.64
CA GLY A 185 11.88 -10.94 16.67
C GLY A 185 11.78 -10.04 17.90
N ASP A 186 12.32 -8.81 17.85
CA ASP A 186 12.24 -7.85 18.95
C ASP A 186 11.08 -6.86 18.74
N ARG A 187 10.01 -7.02 19.52
CA ARG A 187 8.79 -6.20 19.41
C ARG A 187 9.03 -4.71 19.61
N GLN A 188 10.01 -4.33 20.43
CA GLN A 188 10.30 -2.91 20.67
C GLN A 188 10.92 -2.28 19.42
N VAL A 189 11.85 -3.00 18.78
CA VAL A 189 12.48 -2.53 17.55
C VAL A 189 11.45 -2.51 16.41
N GLU A 190 10.61 -3.54 16.28
CA GLU A 190 9.52 -3.56 15.29
C GLU A 190 8.61 -2.32 15.43
N THR A 191 8.20 -1.98 16.66
CA THR A 191 7.35 -0.82 16.93
C THR A 191 8.04 0.50 16.52
N ARG A 192 9.36 0.63 16.77
CA ARG A 192 10.12 1.82 16.37
C ARG A 192 10.27 1.92 14.85
N VAL A 193 10.52 0.81 14.16
CA VAL A 193 10.56 0.81 12.70
C VAL A 193 9.20 1.20 12.11
N GLN A 194 8.09 0.72 12.66
CA GLN A 194 6.76 1.14 12.21
C GLN A 194 6.51 2.64 12.40
N ARG A 195 7.01 3.22 13.51
CA ARG A 195 6.92 4.67 13.74
C ARG A 195 7.76 5.45 12.72
N PHE A 196 9.00 5.02 12.47
CA PHE A 196 9.84 5.60 11.43
C PHE A 196 9.18 5.48 10.04
N HIS A 197 8.60 4.32 9.73
CA HIS A 197 7.89 4.07 8.49
C HIS A 197 6.74 5.06 8.28
N ALA A 198 5.97 5.37 9.33
CA ALA A 198 4.94 6.41 9.27
C ALA A 198 5.52 7.80 8.94
N LYS A 199 6.63 8.20 9.57
CA LYS A 199 7.31 9.47 9.28
C LYS A 199 7.84 9.55 7.85
N ALA A 200 8.41 8.46 7.35
CA ALA A 200 8.87 8.38 5.97
C ALA A 200 7.71 8.48 4.98
N LYS A 201 6.56 7.88 5.29
CA LYS A 201 5.34 8.00 4.47
C LYS A 201 4.79 9.43 4.43
N ASP A 202 4.83 10.16 5.53
CA ASP A 202 4.43 11.56 5.54
C ASP A 202 5.28 12.38 4.56
N LEU A 203 6.62 12.17 4.58
CA LEU A 203 7.54 12.84 3.65
C LEU A 203 7.31 12.42 2.18
N ILE A 204 7.09 11.12 1.93
CA ILE A 204 6.76 10.62 0.59
C ILE A 204 5.51 11.33 0.05
N ARG A 205 4.47 11.42 0.87
CA ARG A 205 3.21 12.06 0.50
C ARG A 205 3.39 13.55 0.18
N THR A 206 4.19 14.28 0.96
CA THR A 206 4.49 15.69 0.67
C THR A 206 5.17 15.86 -0.69
N VAL A 207 6.11 14.98 -1.03
CA VAL A 207 6.78 15.00 -2.35
C VAL A 207 5.85 14.55 -3.49
N GLU A 208 4.90 13.66 -3.22
CA GLU A 208 3.85 13.32 -4.19
C GLU A 208 2.88 14.49 -4.41
N GLU A 209 2.60 15.29 -3.38
CA GLU A 209 1.73 16.46 -3.49
C GLU A 209 2.40 17.61 -4.25
N ASP A 210 3.73 17.79 -4.12
CA ASP A 210 4.51 18.73 -4.93
C ASP A 210 5.79 18.09 -5.54
N PRO A 211 5.77 17.77 -6.85
CA PRO A 211 6.93 17.21 -7.56
C PRO A 211 8.22 18.05 -7.48
N ARG A 212 8.11 19.36 -7.25
CA ARG A 212 9.27 20.27 -7.17
C ARG A 212 10.15 19.94 -5.96
N ASP A 213 9.53 19.45 -4.89
CA ASP A 213 10.19 19.07 -3.63
C ASP A 213 11.08 17.83 -3.76
N LEU A 214 10.90 17.03 -4.82
CA LEU A 214 11.70 15.83 -5.05
C LEU A 214 13.19 16.12 -5.02
N THR A 215 13.64 17.25 -5.57
CA THR A 215 15.05 17.59 -5.60
C THR A 215 15.62 17.76 -4.19
N ALA A 216 14.85 18.35 -3.29
CA ALA A 216 15.25 18.58 -1.91
C ALA A 216 15.08 17.32 -1.04
N ALA A 217 14.17 16.41 -1.39
CA ALA A 217 13.90 15.16 -0.66
C ALA A 217 14.67 13.93 -1.17
N ARG A 218 15.26 13.98 -2.38
CA ARG A 218 15.91 12.82 -3.04
C ARG A 218 16.92 12.09 -2.16
N LYS A 219 17.75 12.81 -1.40
CA LYS A 219 18.75 12.21 -0.52
C LYS A 219 18.11 11.37 0.59
N TYR A 220 16.98 11.83 1.12
CA TYR A 220 16.23 11.13 2.15
C TYR A 220 15.56 9.88 1.59
N LEU A 221 14.81 10.01 0.49
CA LEU A 221 14.06 8.89 -0.10
C LEU A 221 14.95 7.83 -0.76
N GLY A 222 16.13 8.20 -1.24
CA GLY A 222 17.08 7.26 -1.84
C GLY A 222 18.12 6.78 -0.82
N VAL A 223 19.12 7.61 -0.58
CA VAL A 223 20.34 7.22 0.14
C VAL A 223 20.06 6.87 1.60
N TYR A 224 19.26 7.67 2.31
CA TYR A 224 19.01 7.42 3.72
C TYR A 224 18.10 6.22 3.96
N LEU A 225 17.04 6.04 3.16
CA LEU A 225 16.20 4.84 3.26
C LEU A 225 16.94 3.56 2.88
N MET A 226 17.78 3.61 1.84
CA MET A 226 18.66 2.48 1.48
C MET A 226 19.61 2.15 2.64
N GLY A 227 20.27 3.16 3.22
CA GLY A 227 21.15 2.98 4.37
C GLY A 227 20.43 2.45 5.62
N ALA A 228 19.22 2.94 5.89
CA ALA A 228 18.39 2.48 7.00
C ALA A 228 17.97 1.02 6.83
N ARG A 229 17.57 0.61 5.62
CA ARG A 229 17.33 -0.80 5.27
C ARG A 229 18.58 -1.65 5.51
N ASP A 230 19.73 -1.23 4.99
CA ASP A 230 20.96 -2.01 5.10
C ASP A 230 21.41 -2.15 6.56
N ALA A 231 21.23 -1.10 7.37
CA ALA A 231 21.45 -1.14 8.81
C ALA A 231 20.48 -2.10 9.51
N ALA A 232 19.20 -2.10 9.13
CA ALA A 232 18.20 -3.02 9.67
C ALA A 232 18.50 -4.49 9.34
N VAL A 233 18.97 -4.78 8.13
CA VAL A 233 19.40 -6.13 7.74
C VAL A 233 20.59 -6.57 8.60
N LYS A 234 21.62 -5.72 8.74
CA LYS A 234 22.79 -6.04 9.59
C LYS A 234 22.40 -6.23 11.06
N PHE A 235 21.53 -5.37 11.59
CA PHE A 235 21.00 -5.49 12.94
C PHE A 235 20.29 -6.84 13.12
N ALA A 236 19.38 -7.19 12.21
CA ALA A 236 18.63 -8.44 12.28
C ALA A 236 19.55 -9.68 12.25
N ASP A 237 20.58 -9.66 11.41
CA ASP A 237 21.53 -10.77 11.27
C ASP A 237 22.40 -10.94 12.53
N ILE A 238 22.81 -9.84 13.17
CA ILE A 238 23.55 -9.90 14.44
C ILE A 238 22.62 -10.35 15.58
N TYR A 239 21.48 -9.68 15.73
CA TYR A 239 20.59 -9.87 16.87
C TYR A 239 19.97 -11.27 16.89
N SER A 240 19.63 -11.83 15.72
CA SER A 240 19.11 -13.20 15.61
C SER A 240 20.11 -14.28 16.06
N ARG A 241 21.42 -13.99 15.99
CA ARG A 241 22.48 -14.96 16.35
C ARG A 241 22.93 -14.82 17.79
N THR A 242 23.12 -13.59 18.26
CA THR A 242 23.81 -13.31 19.54
C THR A 242 22.94 -12.58 20.55
N GLN A 243 21.76 -12.07 20.16
CA GLN A 243 20.92 -11.19 20.98
C GLN A 243 21.70 -10.02 21.60
N ASP A 244 22.63 -9.47 20.81
CA ASP A 244 23.53 -8.40 21.25
C ASP A 244 22.75 -7.11 21.60
N ARG A 245 22.84 -6.70 22.87
CA ARG A 245 22.19 -5.49 23.38
C ARG A 245 22.85 -4.21 22.87
N GLY A 246 24.16 -4.22 22.59
CA GLY A 246 24.88 -3.10 21.99
C GLY A 246 24.36 -2.79 20.60
N ALA A 247 24.31 -3.81 19.74
CA ALA A 247 23.74 -3.69 18.39
C ALA A 247 22.29 -3.18 18.41
N LYS A 248 21.48 -3.63 19.38
CA LYS A 248 20.11 -3.10 19.59
C LYS A 248 20.13 -1.61 19.98
N SER A 249 20.99 -1.21 20.91
CA SER A 249 21.09 0.19 21.33
C SER A 249 21.49 1.10 20.17
N ASP A 250 22.51 0.71 19.41
CA ASP A 250 23.02 1.49 18.27
C ASP A 250 21.96 1.64 17.18
N PHE A 251 21.25 0.55 16.86
CA PHE A 251 20.15 0.60 15.90
C PHE A 251 18.99 1.48 16.38
N MET A 252 18.67 1.45 17.67
CA MET A 252 17.62 2.30 18.25
C MET A 252 17.99 3.78 18.24
N MET A 253 19.27 4.12 18.42
CA MET A 253 19.77 5.49 18.25
C MET A 253 19.62 5.94 16.79
N LEU A 254 20.06 5.12 15.83
CA LEU A 254 19.87 5.39 14.42
C LEU A 254 18.40 5.64 14.05
N LEU A 255 17.47 4.83 14.56
CA LEU A 255 16.02 5.04 14.32
C LEU A 255 15.54 6.38 14.87
N THR A 256 16.09 6.82 16.01
CA THR A 256 15.73 8.11 16.60
C THR A 256 16.22 9.27 15.73
N ASP A 257 17.46 9.22 15.27
CA ASP A 257 18.03 10.23 14.36
C ASP A 257 17.29 10.29 13.02
N LEU A 258 16.89 9.12 12.50
CA LEU A 258 16.12 9.02 11.26
C LEU A 258 14.70 9.59 11.44
N GLU A 259 14.00 9.26 12.52
CA GLU A 259 12.68 9.82 12.82
C GLU A 259 12.71 11.34 12.92
N GLU A 260 13.70 11.89 13.63
CA GLU A 260 13.85 13.33 13.81
C GLU A 260 14.19 14.02 12.48
N SER A 261 15.21 13.53 11.76
CA SER A 261 15.65 14.15 10.51
C SER A 261 14.60 14.11 9.41
N PHE A 262 13.84 13.00 9.27
CA PHE A 262 12.73 12.93 8.33
C PHE A 262 11.56 13.83 8.74
N GLY A 263 11.26 13.90 10.03
CA GLY A 263 10.23 14.80 10.57
C GLY A 263 10.55 16.27 10.29
N GLN A 264 11.76 16.71 10.61
CA GLN A 264 12.25 18.07 10.34
C GLN A 264 12.24 18.38 8.83
N LYS A 265 12.69 17.42 8.00
CA LYS A 265 12.69 17.61 6.55
C LYS A 265 11.27 17.78 6.00
N ASN A 266 10.32 16.98 6.47
CA ASN A 266 8.92 17.09 6.06
C ASN A 266 8.32 18.44 6.46
N GLN A 267 8.52 18.85 7.72
CA GLN A 267 8.04 20.14 8.20
C GLN A 267 8.60 21.32 7.39
N LYS A 268 9.89 21.26 7.03
CA LYS A 268 10.51 22.29 6.20
C LYS A 268 9.84 22.42 4.83
N LEU A 269 9.58 21.31 4.14
CA LEU A 269 8.91 21.35 2.82
C LEU A 269 7.50 21.92 2.94
N LEU A 270 6.76 21.54 3.98
CA LEU A 270 5.43 22.11 4.23
C LEU A 270 5.47 23.62 4.50
N LEU A 271 6.49 24.11 5.21
CA LEU A 271 6.67 25.56 5.45
C LEU A 271 7.01 26.30 4.16
N ASP A 272 7.91 25.76 3.34
CA ASP A 272 8.30 26.33 2.05
C ASP A 272 7.05 26.45 1.13
N ASN A 273 6.21 25.42 1.08
CA ASN A 273 4.96 25.43 0.29
C ASN A 273 3.92 26.45 0.78
N ASN A 274 3.82 26.68 2.09
CA ASN A 274 2.94 27.71 2.64
C ASN A 274 3.46 29.13 2.34
N ALA A 275 4.79 29.32 2.33
CA ALA A 275 5.41 30.59 1.98
C ALA A 275 5.15 30.94 0.51
N ASP A 276 5.31 29.97 -0.39
CA ASP A 276 5.00 30.11 -1.82
C ASP A 276 3.54 30.54 -2.04
N LEU A 277 2.58 29.87 -1.39
CA LEU A 277 1.16 30.23 -1.48
C LEU A 277 0.88 31.65 -0.99
N THR A 278 1.52 32.06 0.11
CA THR A 278 1.35 33.42 0.66
C THR A 278 1.82 34.48 -0.34
N VAL A 279 2.98 34.26 -0.95
CA VAL A 279 3.52 35.14 -2.00
C VAL A 279 2.59 35.18 -3.21
N GLU A 280 2.06 34.04 -3.66
CA GLU A 280 1.11 34.01 -4.78
C GLU A 280 -0.19 34.77 -4.48
N ILE A 281 -0.73 34.64 -3.26
CA ILE A 281 -1.92 35.39 -2.82
C ILE A 281 -1.64 36.89 -2.83
N ASP A 282 -0.48 37.33 -2.34
CA ASP A 282 -0.12 38.75 -2.29
C ASP A 282 0.09 39.32 -3.69
N VAL A 283 0.74 38.57 -4.59
CA VAL A 283 0.89 38.96 -6.00
C VAL A 283 -0.49 39.06 -6.70
N LEU A 284 -1.40 38.14 -6.41
CA LEU A 284 -2.75 38.16 -6.98
C LEU A 284 -3.55 39.35 -6.45
N ARG A 285 -3.44 39.68 -5.16
CA ARG A 285 -4.04 40.87 -4.55
C ARG A 285 -3.54 42.15 -5.21
N ASP A 286 -2.22 42.28 -5.36
CA ASP A 286 -1.60 43.43 -6.03
C ASP A 286 -2.11 43.58 -7.47
N ARG A 287 -2.25 42.47 -8.20
CA ARG A 287 -2.77 42.48 -9.56
C ARG A 287 -4.25 42.86 -9.61
N LEU A 288 -5.09 42.29 -8.75
CA LEU A 288 -6.51 42.63 -8.64
C LEU A 288 -6.71 44.10 -8.27
N GLN A 289 -5.87 44.64 -7.39
CA GLN A 289 -5.91 46.05 -6.99
C GLN A 289 -5.52 46.98 -8.15
N ARG A 290 -4.54 46.59 -8.98
CA ARG A 290 -4.18 47.30 -10.22
C ARG A 290 -5.26 47.21 -11.29
N GLU A 291 -5.96 46.08 -11.39
CA GLU A 291 -7.06 45.86 -12.32
C GLU A 291 -8.42 46.41 -11.81
N GLY A 292 -8.44 47.06 -10.62
CA GLY A 292 -9.59 47.78 -10.09
C GLY A 292 -10.69 46.90 -9.47
N VAL A 293 -10.43 45.61 -9.26
CA VAL A 293 -11.37 44.67 -8.65
C VAL A 293 -11.28 44.79 -7.14
N ARG A 294 -12.26 45.48 -6.51
CA ARG A 294 -12.40 45.47 -5.04
C ARG A 294 -13.09 44.18 -4.62
N LEU A 295 -12.38 43.32 -3.90
CA LEU A 295 -12.98 42.21 -3.16
C LEU A 295 -13.87 42.84 -2.07
N THR A 296 -15.19 42.78 -2.24
CA THR A 296 -16.13 43.14 -1.18
C THR A 296 -15.96 42.13 -0.05
N GLU A 297 -15.53 42.59 1.13
CA GLU A 297 -15.51 41.75 2.33
C GLU A 297 -16.93 41.24 2.61
N PRO A 298 -17.12 39.93 2.86
CA PRO A 298 -18.37 39.44 3.41
C PRO A 298 -18.47 39.92 4.88
N GLU A 299 -19.60 40.54 5.22
CA GLU A 299 -19.98 40.90 6.60
C GLU A 299 -20.01 39.69 7.55
#